data_AF-A0A211YRY7-F1
#
_entry.id   AF-A0A211YRY7-F1
#
_cell.length_a   1.000
_cell.length_b   1.000
_cell.length_c   1.000
_cell.angle_alpha   90.00
_cell.angle_beta   90.00
_cell.angle_gamma   90.00
#
_symmetry.space_group_name_H-M   'P 1'
#
loop_
_entity.id
_entity.type
_entity.pdbx_description
1 polymer ?
#
loop_
_entity_poly.entity_id
_entity_poly.type
_entity_poly.pdbx_seq_one_letter_code
_entity_poly.pdbx_strand_id
1 'polypeptide(L)' 'MIVEYMTSYRLLPNDALIAATCRSHGIEAIATFDEDFKQIPWLKVIP' A
#
# COMPACT_ATOMS: atom_id res chain seq x y z
N MET A 1 -3.31 3.73 12.28
CA MET A 1 -2.36 3.74 11.15
C MET A 1 -2.27 2.39 10.48
N ILE A 2 -1.52 1.38 10.95
CA ILE A 2 -1.42 0.08 10.24
C ILE A 2 -2.76 -0.67 10.19
N VAL A 3 -3.48 -0.81 11.32
CA VAL A 3 -4.78 -1.49 11.37
C VAL A 3 -5.81 -0.88 10.41
N GLU A 4 -5.78 0.45 10.24
CA GLU A 4 -6.66 1.16 9.31
C GLU A 4 -6.37 0.81 7.85
N TYR A 5 -5.10 0.66 7.48
CA TYR A 5 -4.72 0.24 6.13
C TYR A 5 -5.06 -1.24 5.91
N MET A 6 -4.85 -2.09 6.92
CA MET A 6 -5.26 -3.48 6.87
C MET A 6 -6.77 -3.62 6.62
N THR A 7 -7.60 -2.84 7.33
CA THR A 7 -9.06 -2.95 7.19
C THR A 7 -9.59 -2.25 5.93
N SER A 8 -9.04 -1.09 5.57
CA SER A 8 -9.50 -0.32 4.40
C SER A 8 -9.10 -0.94 3.07
N TYR A 9 -7.92 -1.57 3.04
CA TYR A 9 -7.34 -2.14 1.83
C TYR A 9 -7.13 -3.66 1.92
N ARG A 10 -7.70 -4.35 2.92
CA ARG A 10 -7.60 -5.82 3.08
C ARG A 10 -6.16 -6.37 3.01
N LEU A 11 -5.20 -5.60 3.52
CA LEU A 11 -3.78 -5.93 3.48
C LEU A 11 -3.36 -6.74 4.71
N LEU A 12 -2.37 -7.62 4.52
CA LEU A 12 -1.62 -8.19 5.64
C LEU A 12 -0.86 -7.09 6.40
N PRO A 13 -0.49 -7.31 7.68
CA PRO A 13 0.20 -6.29 8.47
C PRO A 13 1.46 -5.71 7.81
N ASN A 14 2.24 -6.55 7.12
CA ASN A 14 3.42 -6.14 6.37
C ASN A 14 3.09 -5.21 5.20
N ASP A 15 2.08 -5.54 4.40
CA ASP A 15 1.73 -4.75 3.21
C ASP A 15 1.05 -3.44 3.61
N ALA A 16 0.27 -3.46 4.68
CA ALA A 16 -0.28 -2.27 5.30
C ALA A 16 0.82 -1.32 5.82
N LEU A 17 1.91 -1.85 6.38
CA LEU A 17 3.06 -1.05 6.79
C LEU A 17 3.78 -0.43 5.59
N ILE A 18 3.97 -1.18 4.51
CA ILE A 18 4.56 -0.67 3.26
C ILE A 18 3.72 0.49 2.71
N ALA A 19 2.41 0.29 2.57
CA ALA A 19 1.49 1.32 2.08
C ALA A 19 1.46 2.56 3.00
N ALA A 20 1.40 2.38 4.32
CA ALA A 20 1.45 3.51 5.26
C ALA A 20 2.76 4.29 5.16
N THR A 21 3.88 3.61 4.91
CA THR A 21 5.18 4.23 4.68
C THR A 21 5.18 5.05 3.40
N CYS A 22 4.68 4.49 2.29
CA CYS A 22 4.54 5.23 1.03
C CYS A 22 3.75 6.53 1.23
N ARG A 23 2.61 6.45 1.94
CA ARG A 23 1.79 7.63 2.22
C ARG A 23 2.51 8.66 3.08
N SER A 24 3.18 8.23 4.14
CA SER A 24 3.90 9.11 5.06
C SER A 24 5.07 9.86 4.40
N HIS A 25 5.67 9.28 3.36
CA HIS A 25 6.82 9.84 2.67
C HIS A 25 6.48 10.46 1.31
N GLY A 26 5.19 10.53 0.93
CA GLY A 26 4.77 11.10 -0.35
C GLY A 26 5.22 10.27 -1.55
N ILE A 27 5.39 8.95 -1.38
CA ILE A 27 5.70 8.03 -2.46
C ILE A 27 4.40 7.67 -3.17
N GLU A 28 4.30 8.05 -4.44
CA GLU A 28 3.09 7.87 -5.25
C GLU A 28 3.14 6.63 -6.14
N ALA A 29 4.29 5.95 -6.24
CA ALA A 29 4.44 4.74 -7.04
C ALA A 29 5.31 3.68 -6.36
N ILE A 30 4.95 2.40 -6.55
CA ILE A 30 5.69 1.24 -6.04
C ILE A 30 5.97 0.27 -7.19
N ALA A 31 7.20 -0.23 -7.26
CA ALA A 31 7.61 -1.26 -8.21
C ALA A 31 7.46 -2.64 -7.54
N THR A 32 6.46 -3.42 -7.94
CA THR A 32 6.17 -4.73 -7.36
C THR A 32 5.27 -5.57 -8.28
N PHE A 33 5.42 -6.88 -8.20
CA PHE A 33 4.49 -7.84 -8.82
C PHE A 33 3.35 -8.25 -7.88
N ASP A 34 3.34 -7.74 -6.65
CA ASP A 34 2.27 -7.99 -5.70
C ASP A 34 1.02 -7.20 -6.09
N GLU A 35 0.01 -7.93 -6.54
CA GLU A 35 -1.24 -7.35 -7.03
C GLU A 35 -2.09 -6.73 -5.91
N ASP A 36 -1.84 -7.07 -4.64
CA ASP A 36 -2.60 -6.51 -3.52
C ASP A 36 -2.42 -4.99 -3.43
N PHE A 37 -1.31 -4.42 -3.88
CA PHE A 37 -1.16 -2.94 -3.89
C PHE A 37 -2.06 -2.24 -4.92
N LYS A 38 -2.61 -2.96 -5.90
CA LYS A 38 -3.53 -2.38 -6.90
C LYS A 38 -4.86 -1.94 -6.29
N GLN A 39 -5.20 -2.40 -5.08
CA GLN A 39 -6.43 -2.01 -4.39
C GLN A 39 -6.35 -0.64 -3.69
N ILE A 40 -5.19 0.02 -3.72
CA ILE A 40 -4.93 1.31 -3.08
C ILE A 40 -5.04 2.45 -4.12
N PRO A 41 -6.11 3.26 -4.12
CA PRO A 41 -6.40 4.17 -5.25
C PRO A 41 -5.36 5.27 -5.50
N TRP A 42 -4.59 5.63 -4.48
CA TRP A 42 -3.60 6.70 -4.55
C TRP A 42 -2.17 6.21 -4.80
N LEU A 43 -1.94 4.88 -4.86
CA LEU A 43 -0.61 4.30 -5.03
C LEU A 43 -0.52 3.61 -6.40
N LYS A 44 0.34 4.15 -7.28
CA LYS A 44 0.55 3.59 -8.62
C LYS A 44 1.43 2.33 -8.54
N VAL A 45 0.93 1.20 -9.03
CA VAL A 45 1.73 -0.03 -9.16
C VAL A 45 2.43 -0.06 -10.52
N ILE A 46 3.73 -0.33 -10.50
CA ILE A 46 4.57 -0.52 -11.68
C ILE A 46 5.13 -1.95 -11.63
N PRO A 47 4.99 -2.76 -12.70
CA PRO A 47 5.63 -4.09 -12.77
C PRO A 47 7.16 -4.01 -12.78
#